data_AF-A8SC85-F1
#
_entry.id   AF-A8SC85-F1
#
_cell.length_a   1.000
_cell.length_b   1.000
_cell.length_c   1.000
_cell.angle_alpha   90.00
_cell.angle_beta   90.00
_cell.angle_gamma   90.00
#
_symmetry.space_group_name_H-M   'P 1'
#
loop_
_entity.id
_entity.type
_entity.pdbx_description
1 polymer ?
#
loop_
_entity_poly.entity_id
_entity_poly.type
_entity_poly.pdbx_seq_one_letter_code
_entity_poly.pdbx_strand_id
1 'polypeptide(L)' 'MDVPKNKLGLQGEEMLEVVDFKCDPILIGTLREEPGFFPAYHMSKDSWITVALDVQRIR' A
#
# COMPACT_ATOMS: atom_id res chain seq x y z
N MET A 1 -1.43 -0.81 -10.61
CA MET A 1 -2.84 -1.22 -10.70
C MET A 1 -3.69 -0.22 -9.93
N ASP A 2 -4.94 -0.05 -10.32
CA ASP A 2 -5.85 0.85 -9.61
C ASP A 2 -6.61 0.11 -8.52
N VAL A 3 -6.53 0.61 -7.28
CA VAL A 3 -7.16 0.01 -6.10
C VAL A 3 -8.01 1.07 -5.40
N PRO A 4 -9.27 0.78 -5.02
CA PRO A 4 -10.08 1.70 -4.24
C PRO A 4 -9.42 2.01 -2.88
N LYS A 5 -9.42 3.28 -2.48
CA LYS A 5 -8.86 3.75 -1.19
C LYS A 5 -9.32 2.91 0.01
N ASN A 6 -10.61 2.60 0.11
CA ASN A 6 -11.16 1.78 1.20
C ASN A 6 -10.57 0.37 1.30
N LYS A 7 -10.02 -0.20 0.22
CA LYS A 7 -9.32 -1.49 0.24
C LYS A 7 -7.93 -1.40 0.85
N LEU A 8 -7.35 -0.21 0.89
CA LEU A 8 -6.07 0.09 1.51
C LEU A 8 -6.21 0.63 2.94
N GLY A 9 -7.44 0.71 3.47
CA GLY A 9 -7.71 1.25 4.80
C GLY A 9 -7.85 2.78 4.86
N LEU A 10 -7.94 3.44 3.71
CA LEU A 10 -8.21 4.88 3.61
C LEU A 10 -9.72 5.15 3.51
N GLN A 11 -10.15 6.39 3.72
CA GLN A 11 -11.54 6.79 3.47
C GLN A 11 -11.79 7.02 1.98
N GLY A 12 -13.03 6.76 1.53
CA GLY A 12 -13.46 6.99 0.15
C GLY A 12 -13.33 5.78 -0.77
N GLU A 13 -13.90 5.92 -1.96
CA GLU A 13 -13.90 4.89 -3.02
C GLU A 13 -13.07 5.33 -4.24
N GLU A 14 -12.39 6.48 -4.14
CA GLU A 14 -11.52 6.94 -5.22
C GLU A 14 -10.41 5.92 -5.49
N MET A 15 -10.07 5.78 -6.77
CA MET A 15 -9.05 4.85 -7.21
C MET A 15 -7.66 5.46 -6.99
N LEU A 16 -6.77 4.66 -6.41
CA LEU A 16 -5.36 4.99 -6.22
C LEU A 16 -4.50 4.06 -7.06
N GLU A 17 -3.54 4.64 -7.79
CA GLU A 17 -2.56 3.85 -8.52
C GLU A 17 -1.50 3.33 -7.54
N VAL A 18 -1.36 2.01 -7.49
CA VAL A 18 -0.43 1.32 -6.59
C VAL A 18 0.42 0.27 -7.31
N VAL A 19 1.54 -0.09 -6.69
CA VAL A 19 2.41 -1.19 -7.12
C VAL A 19 2.72 -2.08 -5.92
N ASP A 20 2.66 -3.39 -6.13
CA ASP A 20 3.12 -4.37 -5.16
C ASP A 20 4.59 -4.68 -5.38
N PHE A 21 5.38 -4.56 -4.31
CA PHE A 21 6.78 -4.94 -4.30
C PHE A 21 7.00 -6.11 -3.38
N LYS A 22 7.79 -7.09 -3.83
CA LYS A 22 8.36 -8.07 -2.92
C LYS A 22 9.33 -7.34 -2.00
N CYS A 23 9.19 -7.55 -0.70
CA CYS A 23 9.93 -6.81 0.33
C CYS A 23 10.52 -7.80 1.33
N ASP A 24 11.69 -7.48 1.88
CA ASP A 24 12.26 -8.25 2.98
C ASP A 24 11.35 -8.12 4.22
N PRO A 25 10.92 -9.23 4.84
CA PRO A 25 10.08 -9.20 6.03
C PRO A 25 10.59 -8.26 7.14
N ILE A 26 11.91 -8.08 7.26
CA ILE A 26 12.50 -7.19 8.27
C ILE A 26 12.20 -5.70 8.00
N LEU A 27 11.97 -5.33 6.75
CA LEU A 27 11.72 -3.94 6.33
C LEU A 27 10.22 -3.59 6.29
N ILE A 28 9.33 -4.59 6.18
CA ILE A 28 7.89 -4.37 6.02
C ILE A 28 7.31 -3.55 7.18
N GLY A 29 7.75 -3.80 8.42
CA GLY A 29 7.30 -3.06 9.60
C GLY A 29 7.60 -1.58 9.48
N THR A 30 8.88 -1.23 9.31
CA THR A 30 9.35 0.16 9.18
C THR A 30 8.73 0.88 8.00
N LEU A 31 8.66 0.25 6.82
CA LEU A 31 8.09 0.91 5.64
C LEU A 31 6.61 1.25 5.82
N ARG A 32 5.83 0.43 6.55
CA ARG A 32 4.41 0.70 6.80
C ARG A 32 4.16 1.88 7.76
N GLU A 33 5.18 2.41 8.40
CA GLU A 33 5.09 3.65 9.18
C GLU A 33 5.14 4.89 8.29
N GLU A 34 5.62 4.75 7.05
CA GLU A 34 5.73 5.84 6.10
C GLU A 34 4.42 6.06 5.31
N PRO A 35 4.05 7.32 5.02
CA PRO A 35 2.89 7.61 4.19
C PRO A 35 2.99 6.97 2.80
N GLY A 36 1.92 6.31 2.38
CA GLY A 36 1.81 5.70 1.05
C GLY A 36 2.22 4.22 1.01
N PHE A 37 2.63 3.66 2.14
CA PHE A 37 2.92 2.24 2.28
C PHE A 37 1.80 1.52 3.03
N PHE A 38 1.28 0.45 2.44
CA PHE A 38 0.13 -0.28 2.95
C PHE A 38 0.46 -1.77 3.11
N PRO A 39 -0.29 -2.51 3.96
CA PRO A 39 -0.26 -3.97 3.91
C PRO A 39 -0.50 -4.47 2.48
N ALA A 40 0.16 -5.57 2.10
CA ALA A 40 0.02 -6.15 0.78
C ALA A 40 -1.45 -6.39 0.36
N TYR A 41 -1.81 -5.91 -0.82
CA TYR A 41 -3.09 -6.12 -1.47
C TYR A 41 -3.05 -7.40 -2.33
N HIS A 42 -3.93 -8.36 -2.05
CA HIS A 42 -3.99 -9.70 -2.68
C HIS A 42 -2.73 -10.58 -2.60
N MET A 43 -1.59 -10.04 -2.17
CA MET A 43 -0.33 -10.77 -1.97
C MET A 43 -0.11 -11.13 -0.49
N SER A 44 0.93 -11.93 -0.22
CA SER A 44 1.32 -12.29 1.15
C SER A 44 1.82 -11.05 1.91
N LYS A 45 1.18 -10.74 3.05
CA LYS A 45 1.54 -9.61 3.92
C LYS A 45 2.90 -9.79 4.62
N ASP A 46 3.45 -10.99 4.59
CA ASP A 46 4.73 -11.33 5.23
C ASP A 46 5.92 -11.06 4.30
N SER A 47 5.70 -10.91 2.99
CA SER A 47 6.79 -10.79 1.99
C SER A 47 6.54 -9.77 0.88
N TRP A 48 5.41 -9.06 0.94
CA TRP A 48 5.03 -8.04 -0.04
C TRP A 48 4.52 -6.79 0.67
N ILE A 49 4.59 -5.67 -0.05
CA ILE A 49 4.07 -4.38 0.39
C ILE A 49 3.41 -3.68 -0.80
N THR A 50 2.31 -2.98 -0.54
CA THR A 50 1.62 -2.17 -1.56
C THR A 50 2.02 -0.71 -1.37
N VAL A 51 2.45 -0.05 -2.46
CA VAL A 51 2.94 1.32 -2.44
C VAL A 51 2.10 2.18 -3.38
N ALA A 52 1.61 3.32 -2.88
CA ALA A 52 0.95 4.33 -3.71
C ALA A 52 1.96 5.13 -4.53
N LEU A 53 1.68 5.30 -5.83
CA LEU A 53 2.54 6.10 -6.71
C LEU A 53 2.31 7.61 -6.56
N ASP A 54 1.15 8.01 -6.03
CA ASP A 54 0.81 9.41 -5.74
C ASP A 54 0.37 9.58 -4.28
N VAL A 55 1.34 9.95 -3.44
CA VAL A 55 1.14 10.24 -2.01
C VAL A 55 0.38 11.55 -1.74
N GLN A 56 0.10 12.40 -2.74
CA GLN A 56 -0.79 13.54 -2.51
C GLN A 56 -2.26 13.10 -2.43
N ARG A 57 -2.58 11.92 -2.98
CA ARG A 57 -3.94 11.37 -3.02
C ARG A 57 -4.30 10.50 -1.83
N ILE A 58 -3.40 10.23 -0.89
CA ILE A 58 -3.70 9.38 0.29
C ILE A 58 -4.33 10.13 1.47
N ARG A 59 -4.42 11.46 1.39
CA ARG A 59 -5.10 12.29 2.38
C ARG A 59 -6.61 12.21 2.25
#